data_AF-A0A378QXM0-F1
#
_entry.id   AF-A0A378QXM0-F1
#
_cell.length_a   1.000
_cell.length_b   1.000
_cell.length_c   1.000
_cell.angle_alpha   90.00
_cell.angle_beta   90.00
_cell.angle_gamma   90.00
#
_symmetry.space_group_name_H-M   'P 1'
#
loop_
_entity.id
_entity.type
_entity.pdbx_description
1 polymer ?
#
loop_
_entity_poly.entity_id
_entity_poly.type
_entity_poly.pdbx_seq_one_letter_code
_entity_poly.pdbx_strand_id
1 'polypeptide(L)'
;MVLFAQCGNGDFYAFYYEHDKHSEPQIVRICHDCESEYVANNLQEFMVYKMLEVAMVGWDSPNIKEYLQAQLRTHSTYLTPVQIERLNDVYQKEPVKGDDGYWTLLDDDEFEALIDELIPFDKRDETFELYEYE
;
A
#
# COMPACT_ATOMS: atom_id res chain seq x y z
N MET A 1 16.90 -9.52 -4.32
CA MET A 1 15.69 -9.19 -3.54
C MET A 1 16.00 -9.24 -2.04
N VAL A 2 15.39 -8.39 -1.22
CA VAL A 2 15.56 -8.36 0.25
C VAL A 2 14.19 -8.25 0.93
N LEU A 3 13.80 -9.23 1.73
CA LEU A 3 12.53 -9.20 2.48
C LEU A 3 12.58 -8.15 3.60
N PHE A 4 11.49 -7.41 3.80
CA PHE A 4 11.43 -6.40 4.87
C PHE A 4 10.12 -6.39 5.67
N ALA A 5 9.06 -7.06 5.20
CA ALA A 5 7.82 -7.20 5.95
C ALA A 5 7.14 -8.54 5.63
N GLN A 6 6.31 -9.01 6.57
CA GLN A 6 5.48 -10.20 6.43
C GLN A 6 4.03 -9.85 6.81
N CYS A 7 3.07 -10.32 6.02
CA CYS A 7 1.65 -10.22 6.31
C CYS A 7 1.16 -11.44 7.10
N GLY A 8 0.06 -11.27 7.86
CA GLY A 8 -0.52 -12.34 8.67
C GLY A 8 -1.06 -13.55 7.87
N ASN A 9 -1.29 -13.37 6.58
CA ASN A 9 -1.72 -14.42 5.65
C ASN A 9 -0.54 -15.22 5.05
N GLY A 10 0.71 -14.89 5.39
CA GLY A 10 1.90 -15.61 4.92
C GLY A 10 2.66 -14.93 3.78
N ASP A 11 2.15 -13.84 3.22
CA ASP A 11 2.84 -13.09 2.16
C ASP A 11 4.01 -12.27 2.72
N PHE A 12 4.96 -11.93 1.85
CA PHE A 12 6.09 -11.06 2.20
C PHE A 12 6.15 -9.85 1.29
N TYR A 13 6.61 -8.71 1.81
CA TYR A 13 7.05 -7.60 0.97
C TYR A 13 8.57 -7.57 0.88
N ALA A 14 9.09 -7.24 -0.30
CA ALA A 14 10.50 -7.24 -0.57
C ALA A 14 10.96 -6.07 -1.44
N PHE A 15 12.19 -5.63 -1.19
CA PHE A 15 12.93 -4.76 -2.10
C PHE A 15 13.42 -5.61 -3.29
N TYR A 16 12.93 -5.30 -4.48
CA TYR A 16 13.27 -5.99 -5.72
C TYR A 16 14.20 -5.13 -6.58
N TYR A 17 15.37 -5.70 -6.90
CA TYR A 17 16.41 -5.07 -7.72
C TYR A 17 16.47 -5.85 -9.02
N GLU A 18 15.68 -5.44 -10.02
CA GLU A 18 15.45 -6.23 -11.23
C GLU A 18 16.73 -6.42 -12.07
N HIS A 19 17.54 -5.36 -12.21
CA HIS A 19 18.71 -5.38 -13.09
C HIS A 19 20.01 -4.93 -12.42
N ASP A 20 19.94 -4.00 -11.47
CA ASP A 20 21.10 -3.47 -10.76
C ASP A 20 20.82 -3.36 -9.25
N LYS A 21 21.74 -3.84 -8.43
CA LYS A 21 21.67 -3.70 -6.96
C LYS A 21 21.84 -2.26 -6.46
N HIS A 22 22.25 -1.35 -7.35
CA HIS A 22 22.44 0.06 -7.05
C HIS A 22 21.28 0.95 -7.51
N SER A 23 20.27 0.41 -8.21
CA SER A 23 19.06 1.15 -8.54
C SER A 23 18.18 1.33 -7.30
N GLU A 24 17.26 2.30 -7.36
CA GLU A 24 16.14 2.34 -6.41
C GLU A 24 15.36 1.02 -6.53
N PRO A 25 15.14 0.30 -5.41
CA PRO A 25 14.40 -0.95 -5.47
C PRO A 25 12.90 -0.71 -5.59
N GLN A 26 12.26 -1.48 -6.47
CA GLN A 26 10.81 -1.61 -6.48
C GLN A 26 10.34 -2.41 -5.27
N ILE A 27 9.06 -2.26 -4.92
CA ILE A 27 8.44 -3.06 -3.88
C ILE A 27 7.53 -4.10 -4.53
N VAL A 28 7.78 -5.36 -4.19
CA VAL A 28 6.97 -6.50 -4.63
C VAL A 28 6.33 -7.18 -3.43
N ARG A 29 5.16 -7.78 -3.65
CA ARG A 29 4.54 -8.71 -2.73
C ARG A 29 4.78 -10.13 -3.25
N ILE A 30 5.43 -10.92 -2.42
CA ILE A 30 5.64 -12.34 -2.58
C ILE A 30 4.41 -13.05 -2.03
N CYS A 31 3.55 -13.50 -2.93
CA CYS A 31 2.33 -14.21 -2.55
C CYS A 31 2.63 -15.67 -2.20
N HIS A 32 2.02 -16.16 -1.13
CA HIS A 32 2.17 -17.55 -0.69
C HIS A 32 1.43 -18.55 -1.60
N ASP A 33 0.22 -18.19 -2.05
CA ASP A 33 -0.70 -19.09 -2.76
C ASP A 33 -0.94 -18.73 -4.23
N CYS A 34 -0.34 -17.65 -4.72
CA CYS A 34 -0.50 -17.18 -6.11
C CYS A 34 0.76 -16.50 -6.64
N GLU A 35 0.69 -15.98 -7.86
CA GLU A 35 1.76 -15.20 -8.45
C GLU A 35 2.08 -13.96 -7.61
N SER A 36 3.36 -13.57 -7.62
CA SER A 36 3.84 -12.38 -6.92
C SER A 36 3.53 -11.13 -7.75
N GLU A 37 3.34 -10.00 -7.11
CA GLU A 37 2.88 -8.76 -7.76
C GLU A 37 3.81 -7.58 -7.46
N TYR A 38 3.90 -6.65 -8.42
CA TYR A 38 4.52 -5.34 -8.19
C TYR A 38 3.54 -4.42 -7.48
N VAL A 39 4.01 -3.72 -6.43
CA VAL A 39 3.15 -2.93 -5.54
C VAL A 39 3.46 -1.44 -5.61
N ALA A 40 4.73 -1.07 -5.76
CA ALA A 40 5.16 0.33 -5.80
C ALA A 40 6.56 0.47 -6.43
N ASN A 41 6.89 1.66 -6.97
CA ASN A 41 8.22 1.88 -7.54
C ASN A 41 9.32 2.05 -6.48
N ASN A 42 8.95 2.40 -5.25
CA ASN A 42 9.89 2.67 -4.16
C ASN A 42 9.18 2.60 -2.80
N LEU A 43 9.96 2.79 -1.72
CA LEU A 43 9.43 2.72 -0.35
C LEU A 43 8.47 3.86 0.00
N GLN A 44 8.67 5.07 -0.55
CA GLN A 44 7.76 6.20 -0.32
C GLN A 44 6.36 5.89 -0.84
N GLU A 45 6.27 5.44 -2.08
CA GLU A 45 5.01 5.04 -2.68
C GLU A 45 4.37 3.87 -1.94
N PHE A 46 5.15 2.87 -1.54
CA PHE A 46 4.63 1.77 -0.72
C PHE A 46 4.03 2.23 0.61
N MET A 47 4.62 3.25 1.27
CA MET A 47 4.02 3.83 2.47
C MET A 47 2.65 4.47 2.19
N VAL A 48 2.49 5.13 1.05
CA VAL A 48 1.19 5.68 0.61
C VAL A 48 0.21 4.56 0.32
N TYR A 49 0.63 3.53 -0.42
CA TYR A 49 -0.18 2.35 -0.73
C TYR A 49 -0.75 1.73 0.55
N LYS A 50 0.10 1.43 1.55
CA LYS A 50 -0.37 0.81 2.81
C LYS A 50 -1.26 1.74 3.63
N MET A 51 -1.03 3.04 3.58
CA MET A 51 -1.90 4.02 4.26
C MET A 51 -3.30 4.08 3.64
N LEU A 52 -3.39 4.03 2.31
CA LEU A 52 -4.66 3.94 1.58
C LEU A 52 -5.34 2.58 1.80
N GLU A 53 -4.57 1.49 1.79
CA GLU A 53 -5.10 0.13 1.94
C GLU A 53 -5.77 -0.04 3.32
N VAL A 54 -5.20 0.51 4.40
CA VAL A 54 -5.85 0.50 5.72
C VAL A 54 -7.15 1.32 5.72
N ALA A 55 -7.21 2.42 4.97
CA ALA A 55 -8.42 3.22 4.85
C ALA A 55 -9.53 2.49 4.06
N MET A 56 -9.17 1.58 3.16
CA MET A 56 -10.10 0.74 2.38
C MET A 56 -10.53 -0.53 3.14
N VAL A 57 -9.58 -1.33 3.64
CA VAL A 57 -9.84 -2.57 4.39
C VAL A 57 -10.54 -2.28 5.73
N GLY A 58 -10.23 -1.12 6.32
CA GLY A 58 -10.86 -0.66 7.54
C GLY A 58 -10.27 -1.21 8.83
N TRP A 59 -10.85 -0.75 9.94
CA TRP A 59 -10.40 -1.04 11.29
C TRP A 59 -11.59 -1.37 12.19
N ASP A 60 -11.40 -2.21 13.22
CA ASP A 60 -12.45 -2.67 14.13
C ASP A 60 -12.98 -1.60 15.13
N SER A 61 -12.66 -0.33 14.88
CA SER A 61 -12.89 0.80 15.77
C SER A 61 -13.37 2.01 14.98
N PRO A 62 -14.38 2.74 15.48
CA PRO A 62 -14.83 3.99 14.85
C PRO A 62 -13.75 5.08 14.88
N ASN A 63 -12.68 4.91 15.65
CA ASN A 63 -11.57 5.87 15.75
C ASN A 63 -10.52 5.70 14.64
N ILE A 64 -10.81 4.96 13.56
CA ILE A 64 -9.89 4.74 12.43
C ILE A 64 -9.22 6.04 11.95
N LYS A 65 -9.99 7.14 11.89
CA LYS A 65 -9.49 8.47 11.52
C LYS A 65 -8.34 8.96 12.40
N GLU A 66 -8.43 8.77 13.71
CA GLU A 66 -7.38 9.22 14.64
C GLU A 66 -6.09 8.42 14.44
N TYR A 67 -6.19 7.12 14.18
CA TYR A 67 -5.05 6.26 13.92
C TYR A 67 -4.36 6.60 12.60
N LEU A 68 -5.14 6.78 11.52
CA LEU A 68 -4.60 7.16 10.21
C LEU A 68 -3.95 8.55 10.25
N GLN A 69 -4.54 9.50 10.98
CA GLN A 69 -3.93 10.82 11.20
C GLN A 69 -2.62 10.74 12.02
N ALA A 70 -2.54 9.84 13.00
CA ALA A 70 -1.30 9.60 13.73
C ALA A 70 -0.21 8.97 12.85
N GLN A 71 -0.59 8.05 11.96
CA GLN A 71 0.30 7.46 10.97
C GLN A 71 0.83 8.52 10.00
N LEU A 72 -0.06 9.36 9.43
CA LEU A 72 0.34 10.44 8.53
C LEU A 72 1.30 11.43 9.20
N ARG A 73 1.01 11.85 10.44
CA ARG A 73 1.87 12.76 11.18
C ARG A 73 3.30 12.22 11.31
N THR A 74 3.44 10.94 11.65
CA THR A 74 4.76 10.31 11.88
C THR A 74 5.53 10.01 10.60
N HIS A 75 4.84 9.84 9.45
CA HIS A 75 5.46 9.45 8.19
C HIS A 75 5.52 10.58 7.15
N SER A 76 4.87 11.73 7.41
CA SER A 76 4.84 12.90 6.53
C SER A 76 6.20 13.37 6.01
N THR A 77 7.27 13.21 6.78
CA THR A 77 8.64 13.59 6.34
C THR A 77 9.14 12.78 5.15
N TYR A 78 8.55 11.61 4.91
CA TYR A 78 8.89 10.73 3.79
C TYR A 78 7.96 10.87 2.60
N LEU A 79 6.96 11.75 2.64
CA LEU A 79 5.93 11.87 1.61
C LEU A 79 6.04 13.21 0.86
N THR A 80 5.50 13.24 -0.35
CA THR A 80 5.37 14.49 -1.10
C THR A 80 4.21 15.34 -0.54
N PRO A 81 4.23 16.68 -0.74
CA PRO A 81 3.12 17.54 -0.32
C PRO A 81 1.75 17.10 -0.88
N VAL A 82 1.71 16.66 -2.14
CA VAL A 82 0.48 16.20 -2.80
C VAL A 82 -0.04 14.91 -2.16
N GLN A 83 0.84 13.95 -1.86
CA GLN A 83 0.45 12.72 -1.15
C GLN A 83 -0.10 13.03 0.24
N ILE A 84 0.52 13.97 0.98
CA ILE A 84 0.05 14.38 2.31
C ILE A 84 -1.33 15.01 2.22
N GLU A 85 -1.55 15.91 1.26
CA GLU A 85 -2.84 16.57 1.02
C GLU A 85 -3.93 15.55 0.74
N ARG A 86 -3.72 14.64 -0.23
CA ARG A 86 -4.72 13.64 -0.61
C ARG A 86 -5.02 12.63 0.49
N LEU A 87 -4.01 12.16 1.22
CA LEU A 87 -4.22 11.30 2.39
C LEU A 87 -5.04 12.03 3.45
N ASN A 88 -4.77 13.31 3.69
CA ASN A 88 -5.53 14.10 4.65
C ASN A 88 -6.99 14.27 4.21
N ASP A 89 -7.26 14.50 2.92
CA ASP A 89 -8.61 14.59 2.37
C ASP A 89 -9.41 13.30 2.61
N VAL A 90 -8.80 12.13 2.33
CA VAL A 90 -9.39 10.81 2.63
C VAL A 90 -9.70 10.70 4.12
N TYR A 91 -8.75 11.07 4.98
CA TYR A 91 -8.93 10.97 6.42
C TYR A 91 -9.91 11.98 7.00
N GLN A 92 -10.38 12.96 6.23
CA GLN A 92 -11.47 13.83 6.65
C GLN A 92 -12.86 13.25 6.41
N LYS A 93 -13.00 12.22 5.56
CA LYS A 93 -14.28 11.55 5.31
C LYS A 93 -14.89 10.97 6.58
N GLU A 94 -16.21 10.85 6.58
CA GLU A 94 -16.92 10.16 7.66
C GLU A 94 -16.74 8.65 7.50
N PRO A 95 -16.28 7.93 8.54
CA PRO A 95 -16.13 6.48 8.48
C PRO A 95 -17.48 5.78 8.25
N VAL A 96 -17.50 4.81 7.34
CA VAL A 96 -18.66 3.97 7.06
C VAL A 96 -18.41 2.60 7.69
N LYS A 97 -19.42 2.07 8.39
CA LYS A 97 -19.34 0.73 8.97
C LYS A 97 -19.83 -0.31 7.95
N GLY A 98 -18.95 -1.24 7.59
CA GLY A 98 -19.27 -2.39 6.74
C GLY A 98 -20.06 -3.48 7.48
N ASP A 99 -20.66 -4.39 6.70
CA ASP A 99 -21.39 -5.55 7.21
C ASP A 99 -20.48 -6.56 7.93
N ASP A 100 -19.19 -6.55 7.59
CA ASP A 100 -18.12 -7.30 8.25
C ASP A 100 -17.73 -6.74 9.63
N GLY A 101 -18.26 -5.56 9.99
CA GLY A 101 -18.05 -4.89 11.26
C GLY A 101 -16.89 -3.91 11.29
N TYR A 102 -16.13 -3.77 10.20
CA TYR A 102 -15.01 -2.84 10.08
C TYR A 102 -15.49 -1.43 9.67
N TRP A 103 -14.73 -0.41 10.08
CA TRP A 103 -14.96 0.98 9.69
C TRP A 103 -13.98 1.37 8.59
N THR A 104 -14.47 1.81 7.45
CA THR A 104 -13.69 2.18 6.25
C THR A 104 -13.89 3.67 5.90
N LEU A 105 -12.97 4.22 5.11
CA LEU A 105 -13.01 5.59 4.57
C LEU A 105 -12.98 5.63 3.05
N LEU A 106 -12.59 4.51 2.42
CA LEU A 106 -12.54 4.31 0.99
C LEU A 106 -13.36 3.07 0.62
N ASP A 107 -13.99 3.11 -0.54
CA ASP A 107 -14.35 1.91 -1.28
C ASP A 107 -13.23 1.51 -2.25
N ASP A 108 -13.40 0.37 -2.92
CA ASP A 108 -12.42 -0.19 -3.85
C ASP A 108 -12.16 0.76 -5.04
N ASP A 109 -13.20 1.37 -5.60
CA ASP A 109 -13.09 2.28 -6.75
C ASP A 109 -12.30 3.55 -6.39
N GLU A 110 -12.56 4.11 -5.21
CA GLU A 110 -11.84 5.27 -4.69
C GLU A 110 -10.38 4.94 -4.36
N PHE A 111 -10.11 3.74 -3.83
CA PHE A 111 -8.76 3.26 -3.58
C PHE A 111 -7.98 3.18 -4.90
N GLU A 112 -8.50 2.45 -5.89
CA GLU A 112 -7.83 2.25 -7.18
C GLU A 112 -7.51 3.59 -7.88
N ALA A 113 -8.46 4.53 -7.85
CA ALA A 113 -8.29 5.87 -8.41
C ALA A 113 -7.17 6.67 -7.70
N LEU A 114 -7.05 6.54 -6.37
CA LEU A 114 -5.98 7.18 -5.62
C LEU A 114 -4.62 6.53 -5.85
N ILE A 115 -4.57 5.21 -6.04
CA ILE A 115 -3.34 4.53 -6.46
C ILE A 115 -2.91 5.03 -7.84
N ASP A 116 -3.83 5.17 -8.81
CA ASP A 116 -3.52 5.69 -10.15
C ASP A 116 -2.95 7.11 -10.10
N GLU A 117 -3.49 7.95 -9.21
CA GLU A 117 -3.06 9.33 -9.06
C GLU A 117 -1.71 9.46 -8.34
N LEU A 118 -1.52 8.74 -7.23
CA LEU A 118 -0.43 8.97 -6.28
C LEU A 118 0.76 8.03 -6.44
N ILE A 119 0.54 6.91 -7.13
CA ILE A 119 1.50 5.82 -7.32
C ILE A 119 1.44 5.37 -8.79
N PRO A 120 1.72 6.25 -9.77
CA PRO A 120 1.78 5.83 -11.16
C PRO A 120 2.96 4.89 -11.34
N PHE A 121 2.70 3.61 -11.63
CA PHE A 121 3.76 2.62 -11.83
C PHE A 121 3.50 1.78 -13.08
N ASP A 122 4.51 1.65 -13.93
CA ASP A 122 4.37 1.03 -15.26
C ASP A 122 4.00 -0.45 -15.18
N LYS A 123 4.46 -1.12 -14.12
CA LYS A 123 4.22 -2.54 -13.87
C LYS A 123 2.94 -2.82 -13.11
N ARG A 124 1.99 -1.87 -13.14
CA ARG A 124 0.69 -2.06 -12.51
C ARG A 124 -0.02 -3.23 -13.14
N ASP A 125 -0.57 -4.08 -12.28
CA ASP A 125 -1.24 -5.34 -12.62
C ASP A 125 -0.31 -6.41 -13.24
N GLU A 126 1.01 -6.18 -13.27
CA GLU A 126 1.97 -7.21 -13.65
C GLU A 126 2.22 -8.18 -12.48
N THR A 127 2.15 -9.46 -12.81
CA THR A 127 2.51 -10.56 -11.92
C THR A 127 3.75 -11.28 -12.42
N PHE A 128 4.44 -11.96 -11.50
CA PHE A 128 5.60 -12.78 -11.83
C PHE A 128 5.71 -13.99 -10.90
N GLU A 129 6.29 -15.06 -11.41
CA GLU A 129 6.68 -16.22 -10.62
C GLU A 129 8.09 -16.01 -10.05
N LEU A 130 8.26 -16.24 -8.75
CA LEU A 130 9.58 -16.19 -8.10
C LEU A 130 10.47 -17.41 -8.40
N TYR A 131 9.88 -18.47 -8.96
CA TYR A 131 10.53 -19.73 -9.22
C TYR A 131 10.30 -20.20 -10.66
N GLU A 132 11.12 -19.73 -11.61
CA GLU A 132 11.42 -20.59 -12.75
C GLU A 132 12.36 -21.70 -12.22
N TYR A 133 11.82 -22.90 -12.02
CA TYR A 133 12.66 -24.09 -11.86
C TYR A 133 13.35 -24.36 -13.21
N GLU A 134 14.65 -24.10 -13.30
CA GLU A 134 15.52 -24.77 -14.28
C GLU A 134 15.86 -26.20 -13.84
#